data_AF-A0A9D1SXA9-F1
#
_entry.id   AF-A0A9D1SXA9-F1
#
_cell.length_a   1.000
_cell.length_b   1.000
_cell.length_c   1.000
_cell.angle_alpha   90.00
_cell.angle_beta   90.00
_cell.angle_gamma   90.00
#
_symmetry.space_group_name_H-M   'P 1'
#
loop_
_entity.id
_entity.type
_entity.pdbx_description
1 polymer ?
#
loop_
_entity_poly.entity_id
_entity_poly.type
_entity_poly.pdbx_seq_one_letter_code
_entity_poly.pdbx_strand_id
1 'polypeptide(L)'
;MEEIKTKEPTAAELATGDNSQAEFYGKFKNKEGLMDAYRSLEAEFTRRSQRLKELESVENQRAEADKWSRKVDELTAKYPVAANLTDEIAAVLENRKELLREENCLETALLTVLAEGYAKKRDEGGGRTPPKVSVKKGEIPLVTPVRPTSIREAGKIAEKILKSNG
;
A
#
# COMPACT_ATOMS: atom_id res chain seq x y z
N MET A 1 0.40 28.16 43.67
CA MET A 1 1.39 27.22 44.23
C MET A 1 0.76 26.68 45.51
N GLU A 2 0.11 25.53 45.44
CA GLU A 2 -0.40 24.83 46.63
C GLU A 2 0.39 23.54 46.76
N GLU A 3 1.21 23.48 47.81
CA GLU A 3 2.00 22.32 48.19
C GLU A 3 1.09 21.26 48.83
N ILE A 4 0.95 20.11 48.17
CA ILE A 4 0.28 18.94 48.75
C ILE A 4 1.28 18.26 49.69
N LYS A 5 1.16 18.60 50.98
CA LYS A 5 1.92 17.99 52.08
C LYS A 5 1.53 16.51 52.23
N THR A 6 2.40 15.62 51.76
CA THR A 6 2.31 14.18 51.99
C THR A 6 2.48 13.89 53.49
N LYS A 7 1.40 13.43 54.12
CA LYS A 7 1.40 12.97 55.51
C LYS A 7 1.62 11.46 55.50
N GLU A 8 2.84 11.03 55.81
CA GLU A 8 3.18 9.63 56.06
C GLU A 8 2.36 9.10 57.25
N PRO A 9 1.81 7.87 57.20
CA PRO A 9 1.20 7.26 58.36
C PRO A 9 2.29 6.67 59.26
N THR A 10 2.49 7.32 60.40
CA THR A 10 3.31 6.92 61.54
C THR A 10 2.96 5.50 62.03
N ALA A 11 3.97 4.64 62.04
CA ALA A 11 3.96 3.31 62.62
C ALA A 11 4.04 3.42 64.16
N ALA A 12 2.89 3.44 64.84
CA ALA A 12 2.82 3.18 66.27
C ALA A 12 1.42 2.65 66.64
N GLU A 13 1.42 1.65 67.52
CA GLU A 13 0.29 1.00 68.20
C GLU A 13 -0.39 -0.20 67.49
N LEU A 14 0.19 -1.38 67.71
CA LEU A 14 -0.36 -2.36 68.66
C LEU A 14 0.59 -3.56 68.77
N ALA A 15 1.29 -3.65 69.91
CA ALA A 15 2.00 -4.83 70.34
C ALA A 15 1.21 -5.48 71.49
N THR A 16 0.81 -6.74 71.31
CA THR A 16 0.54 -7.69 72.39
C THR A 16 1.05 -9.05 71.92
N GLY A 17 2.05 -9.58 72.62
CA GLY A 17 2.92 -10.66 72.15
C GLY A 17 2.53 -12.08 72.53
N ASP A 18 3.38 -13.04 72.12
CA ASP A 18 3.94 -14.13 72.93
C ASP A 18 5.03 -14.85 72.10
N ASN A 19 5.98 -15.49 72.79
CA ASN A 19 7.28 -15.96 72.32
C ASN A 19 7.23 -17.37 71.69
N SER A 20 7.54 -17.49 70.39
CA SER A 20 8.00 -18.72 69.73
C SER A 20 8.54 -18.40 68.34
N GLN A 21 9.86 -18.17 68.21
CA GLN A 21 10.62 -18.05 66.94
C GLN A 21 9.83 -17.44 65.76
N ALA A 22 9.13 -16.32 66.01
CA ALA A 22 8.27 -15.71 65.02
C ALA A 22 9.16 -14.86 64.10
N GLU A 23 9.52 -15.42 62.94
CA GLU A 23 10.10 -14.66 61.83
C GLU A 23 9.33 -13.33 61.69
N PHE A 24 10.02 -12.20 61.86
CA PHE A 24 9.40 -10.88 61.83
C PHE A 24 9.07 -10.50 60.38
N TYR A 25 7.81 -10.60 59.96
CA TYR A 25 7.35 -10.31 58.60
C TYR A 25 6.94 -8.83 58.38
N GLY A 26 7.43 -7.92 59.23
CA GLY A 26 7.18 -6.49 59.15
C GLY A 26 5.70 -6.12 59.36
N LYS A 27 5.05 -5.57 58.34
CA LYS A 27 3.64 -5.13 58.38
C LYS A 27 2.64 -6.29 58.31
N PHE A 28 3.11 -7.50 58.01
CA PHE A 28 2.27 -8.68 57.84
C PHE A 28 2.22 -9.53 59.10
N LYS A 29 1.06 -10.14 59.35
CA LYS A 29 0.78 -10.92 60.56
C LYS A 29 1.56 -12.25 60.59
N ASN A 30 1.86 -12.83 59.43
CA ASN A 30 2.57 -14.10 59.26
C ASN A 30 3.20 -14.21 57.84
N LYS A 31 3.94 -15.28 57.60
CA LYS A 31 4.62 -15.57 56.32
C LYS A 31 3.65 -15.64 55.15
N GLU A 32 2.53 -16.32 55.38
CA GLU A 32 1.51 -16.56 54.37
C GLU A 32 0.93 -15.23 53.89
N GLY A 33 0.61 -14.31 54.81
CA GLY A 33 0.12 -12.98 54.47
C GLY A 33 1.11 -12.13 53.66
N LEU A 34 2.42 -12.28 53.92
CA LEU A 34 3.46 -11.64 53.11
C LEU A 34 3.52 -12.24 51.70
N MET A 35 3.47 -13.57 51.57
CA MET A 35 3.49 -14.26 50.28
C MET A 35 2.24 -13.97 49.45
N ASP A 36 1.07 -13.91 50.08
CA ASP A 36 -0.20 -13.60 49.41
C ASP A 36 -0.23 -12.15 48.92
N ALA A 37 0.34 -11.21 49.68
CA ALA A 37 0.48 -9.82 49.24
C ALA A 37 1.42 -9.70 48.03
N TYR A 38 2.54 -10.43 48.04
CA TYR A 38 3.45 -10.47 46.89
C TYR A 38 2.75 -11.04 45.64
N ARG A 39 2.06 -12.17 45.77
CA ARG A 39 1.30 -12.79 44.68
C ARG A 39 0.21 -11.88 44.14
N SER A 40 -0.48 -11.17 45.02
CA SER A 40 -1.52 -10.20 44.64
C SER A 40 -0.93 -9.03 43.84
N LEU A 41 0.24 -8.53 44.26
CA LEU A 41 0.94 -7.47 43.55
C LEU A 41 1.44 -7.93 42.17
N GLU A 42 1.99 -9.14 42.09
CA GLU A 42 2.43 -9.77 40.84
C GLU A 42 1.26 -9.96 39.86
N ALA A 43 0.10 -10.38 40.36
CA ALA A 43 -1.12 -10.50 39.56
C ALA A 43 -1.59 -9.15 39.00
N GLU A 44 -1.61 -8.09 39.82
CA GLU A 44 -1.98 -6.74 39.37
C GLU A 44 -0.96 -6.16 38.38
N PHE A 45 0.34 -6.41 38.58
CA PHE A 45 1.37 -6.00 37.62
C PHE A 45 1.18 -6.70 36.27
N THR A 46 0.90 -8.01 36.29
CA THR A 46 0.63 -8.80 35.08
C THR A 46 -0.63 -8.31 34.37
N ARG A 47 -1.71 -8.06 35.10
CA ARG A 47 -2.96 -7.55 34.54
C ARG A 47 -2.79 -6.15 33.94
N ARG A 48 -2.06 -5.26 34.62
CA ARG A 48 -1.82 -3.90 34.14
C ARG A 48 -0.92 -3.87 32.91
N SER A 49 0.14 -4.69 32.89
CA SER A 49 1.03 -4.79 31.72
C SER A 49 0.33 -5.39 30.50
N GLN A 50 -0.54 -6.38 30.69
CA GLN A 50 -1.39 -6.90 29.61
C GLN A 50 -2.32 -5.81 29.06
N ARG A 51 -3.02 -5.09 29.94
CA ARG A 51 -3.92 -4.00 29.53
C ARG A 51 -3.18 -2.86 28.80
N LEU A 52 -1.97 -2.52 29.24
CA LEU A 52 -1.13 -1.53 28.55
C LEU A 52 -0.79 -1.99 27.14
N LYS A 53 -0.34 -3.25 26.99
CA LYS A 53 -0.03 -3.83 25.69
C LYS A 53 -1.24 -3.82 24.74
N GLU A 54 -2.43 -4.12 25.25
CA GLU A 54 -3.67 -4.04 24.46
C GLU A 54 -3.94 -2.61 23.99
N LEU A 55 -3.85 -1.63 24.89
CA LEU A 55 -4.07 -0.22 24.56
C LEU A 55 -3.05 0.30 23.54
N GLU A 56 -1.78 -0.01 23.72
CA GLU A 56 -0.71 0.33 22.77
C GLU A 56 -0.96 -0.32 21.39
N SER A 57 -1.46 -1.55 21.36
CA SER A 57 -1.80 -2.23 20.11
C SER A 57 -2.94 -1.54 19.36
N VAL A 58 -3.97 -1.06 20.09
CA VAL A 58 -5.11 -0.33 19.52
C VAL A 58 -4.69 1.05 19.03
N GLU A 59 -3.89 1.77 19.80
CA GLU A 59 -3.37 3.08 19.39
C GLU A 59 -2.49 2.97 18.15
N ASN A 60 -1.63 1.95 18.08
CA ASN A 60 -0.79 1.70 16.90
C ASN A 60 -1.64 1.33 15.67
N GLN A 61 -2.67 0.50 15.83
CA GLN A 61 -3.62 0.19 14.75
C GLN A 61 -4.34 1.44 14.24
N ARG A 62 -4.78 2.31 15.15
CA ARG A 62 -5.44 3.58 14.80
C ARG A 62 -4.49 4.52 14.06
N ALA A 63 -3.25 4.66 14.54
CA ALA A 63 -2.25 5.50 13.90
C ALA A 63 -1.90 5.03 12.48
N GLU A 64 -1.77 3.72 12.27
CA GLU A 64 -1.56 3.16 10.94
C GLU A 64 -2.79 3.35 10.04
N ALA A 65 -4.01 3.18 10.55
CA ALA A 65 -5.22 3.45 9.79
C ALA A 65 -5.31 4.92 9.34
N ASP A 66 -5.02 5.87 10.23
CA ASP A 66 -5.02 7.31 9.92
C ASP A 66 -3.94 7.65 8.87
N LYS A 67 -2.76 7.05 8.97
CA LYS A 67 -1.67 7.20 8.00
C LYS A 67 -2.06 6.67 6.62
N TRP A 68 -2.70 5.51 6.55
CA TRP A 68 -3.19 4.95 5.29
C TRP A 68 -4.31 5.80 4.69
N SER A 69 -5.25 6.30 5.51
CA SER A 69 -6.30 7.21 5.06
C SER A 69 -5.72 8.44 4.38
N ARG A 70 -4.72 9.08 4.99
CA ARG A 70 -4.05 10.26 4.39
C ARG A 70 -3.41 9.96 3.04
N LYS A 71 -2.78 8.79 2.89
CA LYS A 71 -2.19 8.38 1.61
C LYS A 71 -3.25 8.19 0.52
N VAL A 72 -4.39 7.60 0.87
CA VAL A 72 -5.52 7.45 -0.05
C VAL A 72 -6.08 8.83 -0.44
N ASP A 73 -6.31 9.71 0.53
CA ASP A 73 -6.78 11.08 0.29
C ASP A 73 -5.82 11.85 -0.64
N GLU A 74 -4.51 11.73 -0.39
CA GLU A 74 -3.48 12.35 -1.23
C GLU A 74 -3.49 11.79 -2.66
N LEU A 75 -3.62 10.47 -2.81
CA LEU A 75 -3.73 9.83 -4.13
C LEU A 75 -4.98 10.30 -4.87
N THR A 76 -6.12 10.35 -4.19
CA THR A 76 -7.39 10.80 -4.78
C THR A 76 -7.35 12.28 -5.17
N ALA A 77 -6.69 13.11 -4.37
CA ALA A 77 -6.46 14.52 -4.71
C ALA A 77 -5.57 14.69 -5.94
N LYS A 78 -4.49 13.89 -6.05
CA LYS A 78 -3.57 13.89 -7.22
C LYS A 78 -4.25 13.31 -8.47
N TYR A 79 -5.01 12.25 -8.31
CA TYR A 79 -5.65 11.50 -9.39
C TYR A 79 -7.15 11.32 -9.09
N PRO A 80 -8.01 12.25 -9.52
CA PRO A 80 -9.45 12.13 -9.32
C PRO A 80 -10.06 10.86 -9.93
N VAL A 81 -9.41 10.32 -10.98
CA VAL A 81 -9.79 9.07 -11.62
C VAL A 81 -9.65 7.87 -10.66
N ALA A 82 -8.73 7.93 -9.70
CA ALA A 82 -8.52 6.86 -8.72
C ALA A 82 -9.76 6.64 -7.82
N ALA A 83 -10.59 7.66 -7.60
CA ALA A 83 -11.82 7.53 -6.82
C ALA A 83 -12.81 6.52 -7.42
N ASN A 84 -12.82 6.37 -8.75
CA ASN A 84 -13.70 5.41 -9.43
C ASN A 84 -13.09 4.01 -9.54
N LEU A 85 -11.79 3.88 -9.25
CA LEU A 85 -11.02 2.65 -9.43
C LEU A 85 -10.63 2.03 -8.07
N THR A 86 -11.23 2.47 -6.97
CA THR A 86 -10.89 2.00 -5.61
C THR A 86 -11.01 0.49 -5.48
N ASP A 87 -12.07 -0.09 -6.04
CA ASP A 87 -12.34 -1.53 -5.95
C ASP A 87 -11.32 -2.34 -6.76
N GLU A 88 -10.93 -1.84 -7.93
CA GLU A 88 -9.91 -2.47 -8.79
C GLU A 88 -8.52 -2.35 -8.15
N ILE A 89 -8.20 -1.21 -7.55
CA ILE A 89 -6.96 -0.99 -6.81
C ILE A 89 -6.89 -1.93 -5.59
N ALA A 90 -8.00 -2.09 -4.86
CA ALA A 90 -8.08 -3.01 -3.72
C ALA A 90 -7.82 -4.47 -4.16
N ALA A 91 -8.43 -4.91 -5.27
CA ALA A 91 -8.20 -6.24 -5.82
C ALA A 91 -6.74 -6.48 -6.22
N VAL A 92 -6.04 -5.48 -6.78
CA VAL A 92 -4.62 -5.59 -7.11
C VAL A 92 -3.77 -5.72 -5.84
N LEU A 93 -4.06 -4.96 -4.79
CA LEU A 93 -3.33 -5.02 -3.52
C LEU A 93 -3.53 -6.36 -2.79
N GLU A 94 -4.73 -6.94 -2.85
CA GLU A 94 -5.01 -8.26 -2.29
C GLU A 94 -4.22 -9.36 -3.01
N ASN A 95 -4.15 -9.28 -4.35
CA ASN A 95 -3.42 -10.25 -5.18
C ASN A 95 -1.90 -10.10 -5.09
N ARG A 96 -1.40 -8.88 -4.86
CA ARG A 96 0.03 -8.56 -4.83
C ARG A 96 0.43 -7.92 -3.50
N LYS A 97 0.39 -8.72 -2.44
CA LYS A 97 0.76 -8.29 -1.08
C LYS A 97 2.19 -7.76 -0.94
N GLU A 98 3.11 -8.17 -1.82
CA GLU A 98 4.49 -7.65 -1.84
C GLU A 98 4.54 -6.14 -2.10
N LEU A 99 3.56 -5.61 -2.86
CA LEU A 99 3.47 -4.17 -3.10
C LEU A 99 3.25 -3.39 -1.81
N LEU A 100 2.60 -3.95 -0.78
CA LEU A 100 2.34 -3.23 0.48
C LEU A 100 3.62 -2.82 1.22
N ARG A 101 4.77 -3.42 0.89
CA ARG A 101 6.07 -3.04 1.42
C ARG A 101 6.66 -1.81 0.74
N GLU A 102 6.23 -1.53 -0.49
CA GLU A 102 6.71 -0.39 -1.27
C GLU A 102 5.99 0.90 -0.83
N GLU A 103 6.73 2.01 -0.81
CA GLU A 103 6.19 3.31 -0.41
C GLU A 103 5.08 3.80 -1.36
N ASN A 104 5.24 3.50 -2.66
CA ASN A 104 4.36 3.95 -3.75
C ASN A 104 3.35 2.88 -4.21
N CYS A 105 3.02 1.92 -3.33
CA CYS A 105 2.15 0.80 -3.64
C CYS A 105 0.81 1.17 -4.29
N LEU A 106 0.19 2.27 -3.82
CA LEU A 106 -1.08 2.78 -4.33
C LEU A 106 -0.97 3.31 -5.77
N GLU A 107 0.12 4.00 -6.07
CA GLU A 107 0.40 4.54 -7.41
C GLU A 107 0.72 3.41 -8.40
N THR A 108 1.54 2.45 -7.97
CA THR A 108 1.86 1.25 -8.76
C THR A 108 0.60 0.42 -9.03
N ALA A 109 -0.29 0.27 -8.04
CA ALA A 109 -1.56 -0.42 -8.20
C ALA A 109 -2.46 0.32 -9.19
N LEU A 110 -2.61 1.65 -9.05
CA LEU A 110 -3.38 2.48 -9.99
C LEU A 110 -2.85 2.35 -11.42
N LEU A 111 -1.53 2.41 -11.62
CA LEU A 111 -0.92 2.24 -12.93
C LEU A 111 -1.21 0.86 -13.53
N THR A 112 -1.19 -0.19 -12.70
CA THR A 112 -1.50 -1.56 -13.12
C THR A 112 -2.96 -1.67 -13.56
N VAL A 113 -3.89 -1.13 -12.77
CA VAL A 113 -5.32 -1.09 -13.08
C VAL A 113 -5.57 -0.36 -14.40
N LEU A 114 -4.96 0.83 -14.57
CA LEU A 114 -5.09 1.59 -15.80
C LEU A 114 -4.54 0.80 -17.00
N ALA A 115 -3.35 0.18 -16.87
CA ALA A 115 -2.75 -0.62 -17.93
C ALA A 115 -3.64 -1.80 -18.35
N GLU A 116 -4.23 -2.50 -17.37
CA GLU A 116 -5.18 -3.59 -17.62
C GLU A 116 -6.47 -3.08 -18.30
N GLY A 117 -6.99 -1.93 -17.86
CA GLY A 117 -8.13 -1.27 -18.50
C GLY A 117 -7.86 -0.88 -19.96
N TYR A 118 -6.65 -0.40 -20.28
CA TYR A 118 -6.25 -0.11 -21.65
C TYR A 118 -6.06 -1.39 -22.49
N ALA A 119 -5.55 -2.47 -21.91
CA ALA A 119 -5.41 -3.76 -22.59
C ALA A 119 -6.78 -4.36 -22.92
N LYS A 120 -7.72 -4.35 -21.96
CA LYS A 120 -9.09 -4.85 -22.16
C LYS A 120 -9.82 -4.08 -23.26
N LYS A 121 -9.72 -2.75 -23.28
CA LYS A 121 -10.28 -1.92 -24.37
C LYS A 121 -9.65 -2.21 -25.74
N ARG A 122 -8.41 -2.70 -25.79
CA ARG A 122 -7.73 -3.06 -27.04
C ARG A 122 -8.23 -4.39 -27.60
N ASP A 123 -8.65 -5.32 -26.76
CA ASP A 123 -9.17 -6.62 -27.17
C ASP A 123 -10.65 -6.57 -27.51
N GLU A 124 -11.45 -5.79 -26.76
CA GLU A 124 -12.88 -5.59 -27.03
C GLU A 124 -13.13 -4.63 -28.21
N GLY A 125 -12.28 -3.61 -28.37
CA GLY A 125 -12.24 -2.76 -29.55
C GLY A 125 -11.41 -3.41 -30.64
N GLY A 126 -11.93 -4.52 -31.19
CA GLY A 126 -11.36 -5.35 -32.25
C GLY A 126 -10.04 -4.82 -32.77
N GLY A 127 -8.94 -5.39 -32.24
CA GLY A 127 -7.61 -4.79 -32.20
C GLY A 127 -7.38 -3.80 -33.32
N ARG A 128 -6.96 -2.57 -32.98
CA ARG A 128 -6.42 -1.59 -33.92
C ARG A 128 -5.25 -2.24 -34.68
N THR A 129 -5.59 -3.09 -35.64
CA THR A 129 -4.86 -3.18 -36.88
C THR A 129 -4.87 -1.74 -37.35
N PRO A 130 -3.70 -1.10 -37.53
CA PRO A 130 -3.69 0.15 -38.26
C PRO A 130 -4.52 -0.10 -39.53
N PRO A 131 -5.40 0.83 -39.94
CA PRO A 131 -6.22 0.63 -41.12
C PRO A 131 -5.29 0.09 -42.19
N LYS A 132 -5.61 -1.08 -42.75
CA LYS A 132 -4.88 -1.60 -43.90
C LYS A 132 -5.09 -0.53 -44.97
N VAL A 133 -4.13 0.38 -45.05
CA VAL A 133 -4.08 1.37 -46.12
C VAL A 133 -3.87 0.53 -47.37
N SER A 134 -4.96 0.30 -48.10
CA SER A 134 -4.99 -0.44 -49.38
C SER A 134 -4.23 0.27 -50.51
N VAL A 135 -3.33 1.15 -50.13
CA VAL A 135 -2.29 1.81 -50.89
C VAL A 135 -1.28 2.17 -49.81
N LYS A 136 -0.10 1.54 -49.79
CA LYS A 136 0.88 1.81 -48.72
C LYS A 136 1.30 3.27 -48.80
N LYS A 137 0.62 4.14 -48.05
CA LYS A 137 0.97 5.54 -47.85
C LYS A 137 2.22 5.54 -46.97
N GLY A 138 3.38 5.64 -47.62
CA GLY A 138 4.70 5.45 -47.02
C GLY A 138 5.58 4.44 -47.78
N GLU A 139 5.02 3.62 -48.66
CA GLU A 139 5.82 3.03 -49.73
C GLU A 139 5.87 4.02 -50.88
N ILE A 140 7.06 4.55 -51.12
CA ILE A 140 7.46 4.87 -52.48
C ILE A 140 7.43 3.50 -53.18
N PRO A 141 6.60 3.28 -54.22
CA PRO A 141 6.83 2.11 -55.06
C PRO A 141 8.27 2.26 -55.53
N LEU A 142 9.18 1.41 -55.05
CA LEU A 142 10.56 1.35 -55.52
C LEU A 142 10.55 0.71 -56.91
N VAL A 143 9.74 1.26 -57.80
CA VAL A 143 9.85 1.08 -59.23
C VAL A 143 11.13 1.82 -59.56
N THR A 144 12.18 1.04 -59.81
CA THR A 144 13.40 1.59 -60.39
C THR A 144 13.00 2.37 -61.65
N PRO A 145 13.52 3.58 -61.86
CA PRO A 145 13.28 4.28 -63.12
C PRO A 145 13.75 3.35 -64.23
N VAL A 146 12.81 2.81 -65.02
CA VAL A 146 13.14 1.98 -66.18
C VAL A 146 13.78 2.94 -67.20
N ARG A 147 15.10 3.02 -67.16
CA ARG A 147 15.87 3.77 -68.16
C ARG A 147 15.95 2.87 -69.38
N PRO A 148 15.39 3.30 -70.54
CA PRO A 148 15.54 2.52 -71.75
C PRO A 148 17.02 2.37 -72.06
N THR A 149 17.45 1.15 -72.30
CA THR A 149 18.86 0.83 -72.59
C THR A 149 19.21 1.09 -74.06
N SER A 150 18.20 1.42 -74.87
CA SER A 150 18.33 1.71 -76.29
C SER A 150 17.36 2.80 -76.73
N ILE A 151 17.75 3.59 -77.74
CA ILE A 151 16.90 4.58 -78.42
C ILE A 151 15.59 3.95 -78.92
N ARG A 152 15.65 2.69 -79.40
CA ARG A 152 14.47 1.97 -79.89
C ARG A 152 13.48 1.65 -78.77
N GLU A 153 13.97 1.36 -77.57
CA GLU A 153 13.16 1.10 -76.38
C GLU A 153 12.53 2.40 -75.86
N ALA A 154 13.31 3.48 -75.85
CA ALA A 154 12.83 4.82 -75.49
C ALA A 154 11.69 5.29 -76.40
N GLY A 155 11.81 5.07 -77.71
CA GLY A 155 10.78 5.42 -78.69
C GLY A 155 9.44 4.71 -78.44
N LYS A 156 9.47 3.41 -78.13
CA LYS A 156 8.25 2.63 -77.82
C LYS A 156 7.55 3.11 -76.55
N ILE A 157 8.31 3.46 -75.52
CA ILE A 157 7.77 3.98 -74.26
C ILE A 157 7.11 5.34 -74.49
N ALA A 158 7.78 6.24 -75.24
CA ALA A 158 7.24 7.55 -75.57
C ALA A 158 5.95 7.47 -76.40
N GLU A 159 5.92 6.58 -77.41
CA GLU A 159 4.73 6.35 -78.24
C GLU A 159 3.53 5.85 -77.41
N LYS A 160 3.78 4.97 -76.43
CA LYS A 160 2.75 4.46 -75.54
C LYS A 160 2.17 5.54 -74.62
N ILE A 161 3.01 6.45 -74.14
CA ILE A 161 2.59 7.60 -73.30
C ILE A 161 1.76 8.60 -74.12
N LEU A 162 2.17 8.88 -75.36
CA LEU A 162 1.44 9.77 -76.27
C LEU A 162 0.06 9.21 -76.65
N LYS A 163 -0.05 7.90 -76.85
CA LYS A 163 -1.32 7.23 -77.19
C LYS A 163 -2.28 7.04 -76.01
N SER A 164 -1.80 7.06 -74.75
CA SER A 164 -2.68 6.93 -73.59
C SER A 164 -3.28 8.25 -73.10
N ASN A 165 -2.70 9.38 -73.54
CA ASN A 165 -3.06 10.73 -73.09
C ASN A 165 -3.78 11.57 -74.17
N GLY A 166 -4.14 10.97 -75.30
CA GLY A 166 -5.03 11.54 -76.32
C GLY A 166 -6.29 10.70 -76.45
#